data_AF-D6RIT7-F1
#
_entry.id   AF-D6RIT7-F1
#
_cell.length_a   1.000
_cell.length_b   1.000
_cell.length_c   1.000
_cell.angle_alpha   90.00
_cell.angle_beta   90.00
_cell.angle_gamma   90.00
#
_symmetry.space_group_name_H-M   'P 1'
#
loop_
_entity.id
_entity.type
_entity.pdbx_description
1 polymer ?
#
loop_
_entity_poly.entity_id
_entity_poly.type
_entity_poly.pdbx_seq_one_letter_code
_entity_poly.pdbx_strand_id
1 'polypeptide(L)'
;MDEEPERTKRWEGGYERTWEILKEDESGSLKATIEDILFKAKRKRVFEHHGQVRLGMMRHLYVVVDGSRTMEDQDLKPNRLTCTLKETQENI
;
A
#
# COMPACT_ATOMS: atom_id res chain seq x y z
N MET A 1 -45.84 5.88 -21.99
CA MET A 1 -44.52 6.51 -22.19
C MET A 1 -43.76 6.23 -20.92
N ASP A 2 -42.88 5.25 -20.97
CA ASP A 2 -42.01 4.93 -19.84
C ASP A 2 -41.01 6.09 -19.70
N GLU A 3 -41.18 6.90 -18.67
CA GLU A 3 -40.22 7.93 -18.28
C GLU A 3 -38.96 7.21 -17.79
N GLU A 4 -37.96 7.15 -18.69
CA GLU A 4 -36.60 6.77 -18.37
C GLU A 4 -36.10 7.70 -17.26
N PRO A 5 -35.71 7.20 -16.06
CA PRO A 5 -35.25 8.08 -15.00
C PRO A 5 -34.02 8.82 -15.51
N GLU A 6 -34.18 10.14 -15.55
CA GLU A 6 -33.21 11.15 -15.91
C GLU A 6 -31.83 10.71 -15.42
N ARG A 7 -30.92 10.41 -16.37
CA ARG A 7 -29.55 9.95 -16.08
C ARG A 7 -28.87 10.94 -15.15
N THR A 8 -28.99 10.70 -13.85
CA THR A 8 -28.29 11.40 -12.79
C THR A 8 -26.80 11.39 -13.14
N LYS A 9 -26.16 12.55 -12.94
CA LYS A 9 -24.87 12.92 -13.51
C LYS A 9 -23.85 11.79 -13.36
N ARG A 10 -23.27 11.38 -14.50
CA ARG A 10 -22.45 10.17 -14.70
C ARG A 10 -21.21 10.00 -13.80
N TRP A 11 -20.88 10.98 -12.96
CA TRP A 11 -19.82 10.90 -11.94
C TRP A 11 -20.35 10.54 -10.54
N GLU A 12 -21.61 10.85 -10.23
CA GLU A 12 -22.24 10.54 -8.93
C GLU A 12 -22.52 9.03 -8.80
N GLY A 13 -22.86 8.35 -9.91
CA GLY A 13 -23.06 6.89 -9.93
C GLY A 13 -21.77 6.06 -10.07
N GLY A 14 -20.71 6.61 -10.70
CA GLY A 14 -19.41 5.93 -10.77
C GLY A 14 -18.66 5.94 -9.43
N TYR A 15 -19.05 6.87 -8.56
CA TYR A 15 -18.65 6.95 -7.16
C TYR A 15 -19.71 6.26 -6.27
N GLU A 16 -20.40 5.23 -6.76
CA GLU A 16 -21.06 4.27 -5.88
C GLU A 16 -19.99 3.48 -5.11
N ARG A 17 -19.49 4.14 -4.07
CA ARG A 17 -19.28 3.59 -2.74
C ARG A 17 -18.56 2.24 -2.79
N THR A 18 -17.27 2.27 -3.09
CA THR A 18 -16.39 1.08 -2.97
C THR A 18 -16.44 0.50 -1.54
N TRP A 19 -16.78 1.32 -0.55
CA TRP A 19 -17.06 0.92 0.83
C TRP A 19 -18.41 0.22 1.06
N GLU A 20 -19.37 0.29 0.14
CA GLU A 20 -20.63 -0.48 0.21
C GLU A 20 -20.51 -1.90 -0.34
N ILE A 21 -19.56 -2.14 -1.25
CA ILE A 21 -19.16 -3.49 -1.66
C ILE A 21 -18.58 -4.25 -0.43
N LEU A 22 -18.17 -3.53 0.60
CA LEU A 22 -17.76 -4.04 1.90
C LEU A 22 -18.96 -4.33 2.83
N LYS A 23 -20.00 -5.02 2.34
CA LYS A 23 -21.14 -5.48 3.17
C LYS A 23 -20.97 -6.90 3.68
N GLU A 24 -21.31 -7.18 4.95
CA GLU A 24 -21.46 -8.55 5.46
C GLU A 24 -22.50 -9.31 4.63
N ASP A 25 -22.28 -10.61 4.42
CA ASP A 25 -23.28 -11.47 3.79
C ASP A 25 -24.41 -11.82 4.75
N GLU A 26 -25.52 -12.35 4.21
CA GLU A 26 -26.72 -12.74 4.96
C GLU A 26 -26.48 -13.89 5.95
N SER A 27 -25.27 -14.47 5.96
CA SER A 27 -24.85 -15.52 6.89
C SER A 27 -24.06 -15.00 8.10
N GLY A 28 -23.75 -13.71 8.14
CA GLY A 28 -22.98 -13.09 9.22
C GLY A 28 -21.49 -13.45 9.21
N SER A 29 -20.93 -13.82 8.04
CA SER A 29 -19.53 -14.25 7.93
C SER A 29 -18.61 -13.11 7.46
N LEU A 30 -17.53 -12.90 8.21
CA LEU A 30 -16.63 -11.75 8.11
C LEU A 30 -15.75 -11.76 6.85
N LYS A 31 -16.02 -10.81 5.93
CA LYS A 31 -15.09 -10.35 4.88
C LYS A 31 -13.71 -9.94 5.42
N ALA A 32 -13.63 -9.51 6.68
CA ALA A 32 -12.38 -9.16 7.36
C ALA A 32 -11.35 -10.30 7.35
N THR A 33 -11.81 -11.56 7.45
CA THR A 33 -10.91 -12.73 7.46
C THR A 33 -10.23 -12.93 6.10
N ILE A 34 -10.93 -12.65 5.00
CA ILE A 34 -10.38 -12.82 3.64
C ILE A 34 -9.36 -11.72 3.33
N GLU A 35 -9.61 -10.48 3.75
CA GLU A 35 -8.65 -9.39 3.63
C GLU A 35 -7.37 -9.66 4.43
N ASP A 36 -7.51 -10.18 5.65
CA ASP A 36 -6.36 -10.58 6.47
C ASP A 36 -5.55 -11.71 5.82
N ILE A 37 -6.23 -12.72 5.26
CA ILE A 37 -5.58 -13.81 4.53
C ILE A 37 -4.84 -13.27 3.30
N LEU A 38 -5.47 -12.38 2.53
CA LEU A 38 -4.88 -11.78 1.33
C LEU A 38 -3.69 -10.89 1.68
N PHE A 39 -3.81 -10.07 2.72
CA PHE A 39 -2.74 -9.20 3.20
C PHE A 39 -1.58 -10.01 3.77
N LYS A 40 -1.86 -11.11 4.47
CA LYS A 40 -0.86 -12.06 4.96
C LYS A 40 -0.14 -12.77 3.82
N ALA A 41 -0.86 -13.19 2.77
CA ALA A 41 -0.28 -13.79 1.58
C ALA A 41 0.63 -12.81 0.82
N LYS A 42 0.20 -11.54 0.68
CA LYS A 42 1.02 -10.48 0.06
C LYS A 42 2.32 -10.24 0.84
N ARG A 43 2.27 -10.19 2.18
CA ARG A 43 3.46 -10.07 3.03
C ARG A 43 4.39 -11.26 2.87
N LYS A 44 3.86 -12.49 2.89
CA LYS A 44 4.67 -13.72 2.76
C LYS A 44 5.53 -13.72 1.50
N ARG A 45 4.99 -13.27 0.36
CA ARG A 45 5.73 -13.19 -0.91
C ARG A 45 6.93 -12.23 -0.87
N VAL A 46 6.87 -11.16 -0.07
CA VAL A 46 7.98 -10.21 0.07
C VAL A 46 9.14 -10.83 0.87
N PHE A 47 8.83 -11.71 1.83
CA PHE A 47 9.81 -12.36 2.69
C PHE A 47 10.37 -13.68 2.12
N GLU A 48 9.87 -14.17 0.99
CA GLU A 48 10.43 -15.33 0.28
C GLU A 48 11.73 -14.94 -0.45
N HIS A 49 12.69 -14.41 0.30
CA HIS A 49 14.06 -14.24 -0.14
C HIS A 49 14.81 -15.55 0.11
N HIS A 50 15.26 -16.21 -0.95
CA HIS A 50 16.05 -17.41 -0.85
C HIS A 50 17.42 -17.05 -0.24
N GLY A 51 17.78 -17.67 0.87
CA GLY A 51 19.07 -17.45 1.52
C GLY A 51 20.21 -17.87 0.58
N GLN A 52 21.15 -16.96 0.33
CA GLN A 52 22.35 -17.30 -0.42
C GLN A 52 23.22 -18.27 0.40
N VAL A 53 23.53 -19.43 -0.19
CA VAL A 53 24.35 -20.50 0.42
C VAL A 53 25.85 -20.19 0.48
N ARG A 54 26.28 -19.00 0.05
CA ARG A 54 27.69 -18.58 0.04
C ARG A 54 27.87 -17.30 0.85
N LEU A 55 28.95 -17.24 1.62
CA LEU A 55 29.36 -16.02 2.32
C LEU A 55 29.62 -14.92 1.28
N GLY A 56 28.97 -13.76 1.45
CA GLY A 56 29.19 -12.59 0.60
C GLY A 56 30.58 -11.99 0.81
N MET A 57 31.14 -11.38 -0.23
CA MET A 57 32.40 -10.62 -0.14
C MET A 57 32.22 -9.34 0.68
N MET A 58 33.32 -8.78 1.20
CA MET A 58 33.31 -7.45 1.84
C MET A 58 32.80 -6.40 0.84
N ARG A 59 31.81 -5.61 1.25
CA ARG A 59 31.17 -4.58 0.42
C ARG A 59 31.65 -3.20 0.85
N HIS A 60 32.08 -2.39 -0.11
CA HIS A 60 32.26 -0.96 0.07
C HIS A 60 30.99 -0.27 -0.42
N LEU A 61 30.13 0.14 0.51
CA LEU A 61 28.82 0.72 0.22
C LEU A 61 28.87 2.23 0.42
N TYR A 62 28.22 2.96 -0.48
CA TYR A 62 28.03 4.41 -0.37
C TYR A 62 26.53 4.68 -0.38
N VAL A 63 26.07 5.46 0.60
CA VAL A 63 24.69 5.94 0.66
C VAL A 63 24.68 7.36 0.12
N VAL A 64 23.87 7.59 -0.92
CA VAL A 64 23.66 8.93 -1.48
C VAL A 64 22.21 9.29 -1.23
N VAL A 65 22.00 10.39 -0.51
CA VAL A 65 20.68 10.87 -0.12
C VAL A 65 20.30 12.05 -1.01
N ASP A 66 19.08 12.03 -1.53
CA ASP A 66 18.52 13.18 -2.26
C ASP A 66 18.27 14.35 -1.29
N GLY A 67 18.74 15.54 -1.67
CA GLY A 67 18.56 16.80 -0.93
C GLY A 67 17.71 17.83 -1.70
N SER A 68 16.98 17.40 -2.72
CA SER A 68 16.09 18.26 -3.50
C SER A 68 14.84 18.65 -2.73
N ARG A 69 14.12 19.68 -3.22
CA ARG A 69 12.85 20.16 -2.63
C ARG A 69 11.77 19.09 -2.57
N THR A 70 11.86 18.05 -3.40
CA THR A 70 10.90 16.94 -3.37
C THR A 70 10.88 16.22 -2.03
N MET A 71 11.94 16.35 -1.24
CA MET A 71 12.07 15.69 0.06
C MET A 71 11.28 16.38 1.19
N GLU A 72 10.72 17.57 0.91
CA GLU A 72 9.83 18.31 1.82
C GLU A 72 8.37 17.82 1.75
N ASP A 73 8.00 17.07 0.70
CA ASP A 73 6.66 16.51 0.52
C ASP A 73 6.28 15.56 1.67
N GLN A 74 4.98 15.53 1.97
CA GLN A 74 4.41 14.71 3.04
C GLN A 74 3.59 13.52 2.54
N ASP A 75 4.07 12.80 1.52
CA ASP A 75 3.50 11.51 1.11
C ASP A 75 3.79 10.41 2.14
N LEU A 76 4.98 10.47 2.74
CA LEU A 76 5.37 9.79 3.98
C LEU A 76 5.43 10.83 5.11
N LYS A 77 5.05 10.43 6.33
CA LYS A 77 4.96 11.35 7.47
C LYS A 77 6.20 11.28 8.36
N PRO A 78 6.78 12.43 8.78
CA PRO A 78 6.30 13.80 8.54
C PRO A 78 6.65 14.35 7.15
N ASN A 79 7.78 13.97 6.58
CA ASN A 79 8.17 14.23 5.19
C ASN A 79 9.11 13.13 4.70
N ARG A 80 9.35 13.09 3.38
CA ARG A 80 10.25 12.09 2.77
C ARG A 80 11.63 12.08 3.40
N LEU A 81 12.25 13.25 3.65
CA LEU A 81 13.60 13.32 4.20
C LEU A 81 13.71 12.63 5.55
N THR A 82 12.79 12.94 6.45
CA THR A 82 12.79 12.37 7.81
C THR A 82 12.59 10.86 7.76
N CYS A 83 11.69 10.38 6.90
CA CYS A 83 11.47 8.95 6.70
C CYS A 83 12.73 8.26 6.16
N THR A 84 13.33 8.79 5.09
CA THR A 84 14.55 8.22 4.50
C THR A 84 15.70 8.16 5.49
N LEU A 85 15.96 9.25 6.23
CA LEU A 85 17.05 9.29 7.21
C LEU A 85 16.83 8.30 8.35
N LYS A 86 15.60 8.21 8.87
CA LYS A 86 15.26 7.27 9.94
C LYS A 86 15.46 5.82 9.50
N GLU A 87 14.92 5.43 8.35
CA GLU A 87 15.05 4.07 7.83
C GLU A 87 16.50 3.71 7.51
N THR A 88 17.27 4.66 6.98
CA THR A 88 18.69 4.47 6.69
C THR A 88 19.48 4.26 7.98
N GLN A 89 19.20 5.03 9.03
CA GLN A 89 19.85 4.88 10.34
C GLN A 89 19.52 3.54 11.03
N GLU A 90 18.31 3.02 10.85
CA GLU A 90 17.88 1.76 11.48
C GLU A 90 18.40 0.51 10.75
N ASN A 91 18.61 0.58 9.42
CA ASN A 91 18.86 -0.60 8.58
C ASN A 91 20.25 -0.63 7.92
N ILE A 92 21.04 0.43 8.02
CA ILE A 92 22.42 0.51 7.51
C ILE A 92 23.37 0.77 8.67
#